data_AF-A0A5K0VUA7-F1
#
_entry.id   AF-A0A5K0VUA7-F1
#
_cell.length_a   1.000
_cell.length_b   1.000
_cell.length_c   1.000
_cell.angle_alpha   90.00
_cell.angle_beta   90.00
_cell.angle_gamma   90.00
#
_symmetry.space_group_name_H-M   'P 1'
#
loop_
_entity.id
_entity.type
_entity.pdbx_description
1 polymer ?
#
loop_
_entity_poly.entity_id
_entity_poly.type
_entity_poly.pdbx_seq_one_letter_code
_entity_poly.pdbx_strand_id
1 'polypeptide(L)' 'SEAFNEATFDEWADEGIAPALPESLKLYKVLKSLGFELFLLTGRSEPQRNVTVSNLLFAGYDSWNRLIL' A
#
# COMPACT_ATOMS: atom_id res chain seq x y z
N SER A 1 -19.63 15.75 -8.12
CA SER A 1 -18.84 14.60 -7.64
C SER A 1 -19.80 13.48 -7.33
N GLU A 2 -19.40 12.24 -7.57
CA GLU A 2 -20.14 11.08 -7.08
C GLU A 2 -19.87 10.90 -5.58
N ALA A 3 -20.84 10.35 -4.85
CA ALA A 3 -20.65 9.98 -3.46
C ALA A 3 -19.74 8.75 -3.37
N PHE A 4 -18.81 8.76 -2.43
CA PHE A 4 -17.96 7.61 -2.16
C PHE A 4 -18.81 6.43 -1.64
N ASN A 5 -18.58 5.24 -2.19
CA ASN A 5 -19.18 3.99 -1.73
C ASN A 5 -18.08 3.08 -1.19
N GLU A 6 -18.09 2.90 0.12
CA GLU A 6 -17.09 2.13 0.87
C GLU A 6 -17.10 0.65 0.47
N ALA A 7 -18.28 0.02 0.34
CA ALA A 7 -18.38 -1.40 0.01
C ALA A 7 -17.76 -1.72 -1.36
N THR A 8 -18.04 -0.89 -2.38
CA THR A 8 -17.44 -1.07 -3.71
C THR A 8 -15.93 -0.81 -3.71
N PHE A 9 -15.46 0.10 -2.85
CA PHE A 9 -14.03 0.34 -2.69
C PHE A 9 -13.35 -0.84 -2.00
N ASP A 10 -14.00 -1.44 -1.01
CA ASP A 10 -13.52 -2.63 -0.31
C ASP A 10 -13.44 -3.86 -1.23
N GLU A 11 -14.43 -4.05 -2.10
CA GLU A 11 -14.39 -5.11 -3.13
C GLU A 11 -13.18 -4.93 -4.07
N TRP A 12 -12.98 -3.71 -4.61
CA TRP A 12 -11.80 -3.41 -5.43
C TRP A 12 -10.49 -3.55 -4.65
N ALA A 13 -10.53 -3.18 -3.37
CA ALA A 13 -9.39 -3.28 -2.47
C ALA A 13 -8.94 -4.72 -2.25
N ASP A 14 -9.90 -5.64 -2.15
CA ASP A 14 -9.70 -7.08 -1.99
C ASP A 14 -9.16 -7.77 -3.25
N GLU A 15 -9.29 -7.15 -4.42
CA GLU A 15 -8.66 -7.65 -5.65
C GLU A 15 -7.13 -7.52 -5.60
N GLY A 16 -6.58 -6.56 -4.85
CA GLY A 16 -5.13 -6.42 -4.69
C GLY A 16 -4.38 -6.03 -5.95
N ILE A 17 -5.03 -5.39 -6.92
CA ILE A 17 -4.47 -5.03 -8.23
C ILE A 17 -4.11 -3.55 -8.36
N ALA A 18 -4.09 -2.80 -7.25
CA ALA A 18 -3.82 -1.37 -7.28
C ALA A 18 -2.38 -1.11 -7.81
N PRO A 19 -2.20 -0.34 -8.89
CA PRO A 19 -0.88 -0.11 -9.45
C PRO A 19 -0.04 0.80 -8.55
N ALA A 20 1.28 0.61 -8.59
CA ALA A 20 2.20 1.51 -7.93
C ALA A 20 2.17 2.90 -8.58
N LEU A 21 2.19 3.95 -7.76
CA LEU A 21 2.54 5.29 -8.23
C LEU A 21 4.06 5.36 -8.43
N PRO A 22 4.56 5.59 -9.67
CA PRO A 22 6.00 5.47 -9.97
C PRO A 22 6.89 6.37 -9.10
N GLU A 23 6.47 7.62 -8.87
CA GLU A 23 7.25 8.58 -8.09
C GLU A 23 7.26 8.24 -6.59
N SER A 24 6.17 7.67 -6.05
CA SER A 24 6.13 7.19 -4.66
C SER A 24 7.06 5.99 -4.46
N LEU A 25 7.10 5.05 -5.40
CA LEU A 25 8.01 3.91 -5.36
C LEU A 25 9.47 4.37 -5.46
N LYS A 26 9.76 5.37 -6.31
CA LYS A 26 11.08 5.99 -6.41
C LYS A 26 11.49 6.64 -5.09
N LEU A 27 10.62 7.42 -4.47
CA LEU A 27 10.86 8.03 -3.17
C LEU A 27 11.14 6.98 -2.09
N TYR A 28 10.31 5.94 -2.01
CA TYR A 28 10.50 4.80 -1.10
C TYR A 28 11.90 4.19 -1.25
N LYS A 29 12.34 3.91 -2.49
CA LYS A 29 13.66 3.34 -2.76
C LYS A 29 14.80 4.26 -2.33
N VAL A 30 14.67 5.57 -2.58
CA VAL A 30 15.67 6.57 -2.15
C VAL A 30 15.75 6.62 -0.62
N LEU A 31 14.63 6.75 0.08
CA LEU A 31 14.61 6.79 1.54
C LEU A 31 15.17 5.51 2.17
N LYS A 32 14.79 4.35 1.62
CA LYS A 32 15.37 3.06 2.01
C LYS A 32 16.89 3.04 1.82
N SER A 33 17.39 3.52 0.68
CA SER A 33 18.84 3.56 0.39
C SER A 33 19.62 4.50 1.32
N LEU A 34 18.95 5.51 1.87
CA LEU A 34 19.51 6.45 2.85
C LEU A 34 19.42 5.92 4.29
N GLY A 35 18.85 4.74 4.52
CA GLY A 35 18.76 4.11 5.84
C GLY A 35 17.62 4.64 6.72
N PHE A 36 16.62 5.29 6.14
CA PHE A 36 15.43 5.69 6.90
C PHE A 36 14.63 4.47 7.37
N GLU A 37 14.06 4.57 8.56
CA GLU A 37 13.06 3.62 9.03
C GLU A 37 11.70 3.98 8.41
N LEU A 38 11.11 3.03 7.68
CA LEU A 38 9.90 3.26 6.90
C LEU A 38 8.69 2.60 7.56
N PHE A 39 7.64 3.40 7.73
CA PHE A 39 6.33 2.97 8.19
C PHE A 39 5.31 3.24 7.08
N LEU A 40 4.47 2.25 6.78
CA LEU A 40 3.35 2.41 5.85
C LEU A 40 2.08 2.53 6.67
N LEU A 41 1.34 3.62 6.48
CA LEU A 41 0.05 3.89 7.11
C LEU A 41 -1.02 3.97 6.03
N THR A 42 -2.08 3.20 6.17
CA THR A 42 -3.19 3.15 5.22
C THR A 42 -4.52 3.16 5.97
N GLY A 43 -5.61 3.44 5.26
CA GLY A 43 -6.98 3.30 5.79
C GLY A 43 -7.65 1.99 5.38
N ARG A 44 -6.88 1.04 4.81
CA ARG A 44 -7.37 -0.33 4.57
C ARG A 44 -7.70 -0.99 5.90
N SER A 45 -8.69 -1.85 5.95
CA SER A 45 -9.04 -2.56 7.18
C SER A 45 -8.15 -3.78 7.43
N GLU A 46 -7.98 -4.20 8.68
CA GLU A 46 -7.15 -5.35 9.05
C GLU A 46 -7.41 -6.65 8.24
N PRO A 47 -8.67 -7.02 7.89
CA PRO A 47 -8.92 -8.16 7.00
C PRO A 47 -8.18 -8.09 5.65
N GLN A 48 -7.90 -6.88 5.15
CA GLN A 48 -7.24 -6.61 3.88
C GLN A 48 -5.70 -6.63 3.98
N ARG A 49 -5.14 -6.92 5.16
CA ARG A 49 -3.68 -6.89 5.38
C ARG A 49 -2.94 -7.78 4.40
N ASN A 50 -3.35 -9.03 4.23
CA ASN A 50 -2.64 -10.01 3.41
C ASN A 50 -2.60 -9.62 1.92
N VAL A 51 -3.73 -9.14 1.39
CA VAL A 51 -3.81 -8.66 0.00
C VAL A 51 -3.01 -7.38 -0.19
N THR A 52 -3.05 -6.46 0.78
CA THR A 52 -2.26 -5.23 0.77
C THR A 52 -0.76 -5.52 0.76
N VAL A 53 -0.30 -6.44 1.60
CA VAL A 53 1.11 -6.88 1.64
C VAL A 53 1.53 -7.51 0.31
N SER A 54 0.70 -8.40 -0.24
CA SER A 54 1.00 -9.07 -1.51
C SER A 54 1.14 -8.06 -2.65
N ASN A 55 0.23 -7.09 -2.73
CA ASN A 55 0.29 -6.05 -3.75
C ASN A 55 1.49 -5.10 -3.56
N LEU A 56 1.81 -4.71 -2.32
CA LEU A 56 3.00 -3.90 -2.01
C LEU A 56 4.29 -4.59 -2.50
N LEU A 57 4.44 -5.88 -2.20
CA LEU A 57 5.58 -6.69 -2.65
C LEU A 57 5.64 -6.76 -4.18
N PHE A 58 4.52 -7.03 -4.83
CA PHE A 58 4.42 -7.07 -6.30
C PHE A 58 4.78 -5.71 -6.93
N ALA A 59 4.34 -4.61 -6.32
CA ALA A 59 4.65 -3.24 -6.71
C ALA A 59 6.12 -2.84 -6.47
N GLY A 60 6.91 -3.65 -5.75
CA GLY A 60 8.33 -3.40 -5.47
C GLY A 60 8.61 -2.66 -4.16
N TYR A 61 7.61 -2.56 -3.27
CA TYR A 61 7.84 -2.23 -1.86
C TYR A 61 8.21 -3.53 -1.14
N ASP A 62 9.49 -3.71 -0.86
CA ASP A 62 10.08 -4.99 -0.45
C ASP A 62 10.47 -5.05 1.04
N SER A 63 10.28 -3.96 1.80
CA SER A 63 10.56 -3.90 3.24
C SER A 63 9.93 -2.69 3.91
N TRP A 64 9.46 -2.84 5.14
CA TRP A 64 9.02 -1.75 6.01
C TRP A 64 9.15 -2.20 7.46
N ASN A 65 9.29 -1.28 8.41
CA ASN A 65 9.31 -1.62 9.83
C ASN A 65 7.93 -2.07 10.29
N ARG A 66 6.88 -1.31 9.94
CA ARG A 66 5.48 -1.66 10.22
C ARG A 66 4.56 -1.21 9.08
N LEU A 67 3.55 -2.04 8.85
CA LEU A 67 2.36 -1.70 8.07
C LEU A 67 1.20 -1.54 9.04
N ILE A 68 0.72 -0.30 9.18
CA ILE A 68 -0.38 0.13 10.04
C ILE A 68 -1.61 0.30 9.14
N LEU A 69 -2.69 -0.38 9.50
CA LEU A 69 -4.00 -0.34 8.85
C LEU A 69 -4.98 0.45 9.73
#